data_AF-A0A8X7T382-F1
#
_entry.id   AF-A0A8X7T382-F1
#
_cell.length_a   1.000
_cell.length_b   1.000
_cell.length_c   1.000
_cell.angle_alpha   90.00
_cell.angle_beta   90.00
_cell.angle_gamma   90.00
#
_symmetry.space_group_name_H-M   'P 1'
#
loop_
_entity.id
_entity.type
_entity.pdbx_description
1 polymer ?
#
loop_
_entity_poly.entity_id
_entity_poly.type
_entity_poly.pdbx_seq_one_letter_code
_entity_poly.pdbx_strand_id
1 'polypeptide(L)'
;MFAWKIAPALATGNTVVIKTAEQTPLTALKLCELIKEAGFPAGVVNVIPGFGPVAGAAIASHMDIHKVAFTGSTLVGRQIMQVAAKTNLKK
;
A
#
# COMPACT_ATOMS: atom_id res chain seq x y z
N MET A 1 -11.03 -4.12 -4.46
CA MET A 1 -10.32 -3.55 -3.29
C MET A 1 -9.27 -2.50 -3.65
N PHE A 2 -8.42 -2.70 -4.68
CA PHE A 2 -7.34 -1.75 -5.03
C PHE A 2 -7.83 -0.29 -5.18
N ALA A 3 -8.86 -0.06 -6.00
CA ALA A 3 -9.42 1.27 -6.25
C ALA A 3 -9.93 1.98 -4.97
N TRP A 4 -10.49 1.24 -4.00
CA TRP A 4 -10.99 1.81 -2.75
C TRP A 4 -9.90 2.45 -1.88
N LYS A 5 -8.65 2.03 -2.04
CA LYS A 5 -7.52 2.64 -1.33
C LYS A 5 -6.91 3.79 -2.13
N ILE A 6 -6.70 3.57 -3.42
CA ILE A 6 -5.98 4.56 -4.23
C ILE A 6 -6.84 5.77 -4.61
N ALA A 7 -8.11 5.59 -4.94
CA ALA A 7 -8.95 6.68 -5.42
C ALA A 7 -9.05 7.83 -4.39
N PRO A 8 -9.41 7.58 -3.11
CA PRO A 8 -9.43 8.66 -2.13
C PRO A 8 -8.03 9.20 -1.79
N ALA A 9 -7.00 8.36 -1.78
CA ALA A 9 -5.62 8.82 -1.51
C ALA A 9 -5.12 9.79 -2.60
N LEU A 10 -5.32 9.43 -3.86
CA LEU A 10 -4.96 10.25 -5.02
C LEU A 10 -5.80 11.53 -5.10
N ALA A 11 -7.11 11.43 -4.85
CA ALA A 11 -8.00 12.59 -4.83
C ALA A 11 -7.62 13.63 -3.75
N THR A 12 -6.94 13.18 -2.69
CA THR A 12 -6.43 14.04 -1.60
C THR A 12 -4.95 14.41 -1.77
N GLY A 13 -4.36 14.14 -2.94
CA GLY A 13 -2.98 14.53 -3.26
C GLY A 13 -1.89 13.66 -2.64
N ASN A 14 -2.23 12.49 -2.08
CA ASN A 14 -1.23 11.58 -1.54
C ASN A 14 -0.55 10.76 -2.63
N THR A 15 0.73 10.43 -2.40
CA THR A 15 1.44 9.36 -3.12
C THR A 15 1.26 8.03 -2.40
N VAL A 16 1.23 6.92 -3.13
CA VAL A 16 0.94 5.60 -2.55
C VAL A 16 2.01 4.56 -2.91
N VAL A 17 2.31 3.70 -1.93
CA VAL A 17 3.02 2.43 -2.12
C VAL A 17 2.06 1.31 -1.74
N ILE A 18 1.79 0.42 -2.68
CA ILE A 18 0.76 -0.62 -2.53
C ILE A 18 1.41 -1.98 -2.61
N LYS A 19 1.23 -2.75 -1.54
CA LYS A 19 1.51 -4.19 -1.56
C LYS A 19 0.24 -4.96 -1.84
N THR A 20 0.25 -5.81 -2.87
CA THR A 20 -0.88 -6.67 -3.25
C THR A 20 -0.86 -7.97 -2.46
N ALA A 21 -2.00 -8.67 -2.33
CA ALA A 21 -1.98 -10.05 -1.87
C ALA A 21 -1.13 -10.90 -2.84
N GLU A 22 -0.34 -11.82 -2.29
CA GLU A 22 0.55 -12.70 -3.05
C GLU A 22 -0.21 -13.66 -3.97
N GLN A 23 -1.46 -13.97 -3.64
CA GLN A 23 -2.33 -14.84 -4.44
C GLN A 23 -2.91 -14.13 -5.67
N THR A 24 -3.06 -12.80 -5.64
CA THR A 24 -3.78 -12.03 -6.66
C THR A 24 -3.06 -10.73 -7.10
N PRO A 25 -1.78 -10.79 -7.52
CA PRO A 25 -1.01 -9.58 -7.83
C PRO A 25 -1.31 -8.99 -9.23
N LEU A 26 -1.75 -9.83 -10.17
CA LEU A 26 -1.68 -9.51 -11.61
C LEU A 26 -2.58 -8.33 -12.03
N THR A 27 -3.80 -8.24 -11.47
CA THR A 27 -4.73 -7.17 -11.85
C THR A 27 -4.25 -5.79 -11.41
N ALA A 28 -3.57 -5.70 -10.26
CA ALA A 28 -2.97 -4.45 -9.80
C ALA A 28 -1.78 -4.04 -10.68
N LEU A 29 -0.97 -4.99 -11.14
CA LEU A 29 0.11 -4.72 -12.09
C LEU A 29 -0.43 -4.23 -13.43
N LYS A 30 -1.49 -4.89 -13.97
CA LYS A 30 -2.13 -4.42 -15.20
C LYS A 30 -2.70 -3.01 -15.07
N LEU A 31 -3.26 -2.68 -13.90
CA LEU A 31 -3.76 -1.34 -13.63
C LEU A 31 -2.65 -0.28 -13.58
N CYS A 32 -1.40 -0.65 -13.28
CA CYS A 32 -0.26 0.29 -13.34
C CYS A 32 0.00 0.78 -14.76
N GLU A 33 -0.20 -0.06 -15.77
CA GLU A 33 -0.10 0.34 -17.17
C GLU A 33 -1.14 1.41 -17.51
N LEU A 34 -2.38 1.20 -17.06
CA LEU A 34 -3.48 2.15 -17.26
C LEU A 34 -3.27 3.45 -16.48
N ILE A 35 -2.69 3.40 -15.29
CA ILE A 35 -2.34 4.59 -14.50
C ILE A 35 -1.25 5.40 -15.22
N LYS A 36 -0.27 4.72 -15.81
CA LYS A 36 0.76 5.37 -16.64
C LYS A 36 0.16 5.99 -17.89
N GLU A 37 -0.72 5.26 -18.59
CA GLU A 37 -1.43 5.75 -19.77
C GLU A 37 -2.32 6.98 -19.46
N ALA A 38 -2.99 6.98 -18.30
CA ALA A 38 -3.78 8.10 -17.82
C ALA A 38 -2.96 9.34 -17.44
N GLY A 39 -1.62 9.27 -17.48
CA GLY A 39 -0.73 10.41 -17.32
C GLY A 39 -0.41 10.79 -15.86
N PHE A 40 -0.58 9.87 -14.91
CA PHE A 40 -0.14 10.13 -13.54
C PHE A 40 1.39 10.32 -13.48
N PRO A 41 1.91 11.30 -12.71
CA PRO A 41 3.35 11.49 -12.57
C PRO A 41 4.05 10.25 -12.01
N ALA A 42 5.28 10.00 -12.48
CA ALA A 42 6.08 8.87 -11.99
C ALA A 42 6.29 8.95 -10.47
N GLY A 43 6.16 7.81 -9.78
CA GLY A 43 6.29 7.73 -8.33
C GLY A 43 5.03 8.07 -7.53
N VAL A 44 3.96 8.58 -8.16
CA VAL A 44 2.69 8.84 -7.46
C VAL A 44 1.99 7.54 -7.04
N VAL A 45 2.03 6.53 -7.91
CA VAL A 45 1.54 5.17 -7.61
C VAL A 45 2.67 4.18 -7.80
N ASN A 46 3.00 3.46 -6.74
CA ASN A 46 4.00 2.39 -6.74
C ASN A 46 3.34 1.10 -6.29
N VAL A 47 3.47 0.02 -7.06
CA VAL A 47 2.89 -1.30 -6.73
C VAL A 47 4.00 -2.32 -6.59
N ILE A 48 4.03 -3.01 -5.45
CA ILE A 48 5.06 -3.99 -5.09
C ILE A 48 4.37 -5.29 -4.66
N PRO A 49 4.24 -6.29 -5.56
CA PRO A 49 3.83 -7.63 -5.18
C PRO A 49 4.84 -8.25 -4.22
N GLY A 50 4.37 -9.09 -3.30
CA GLY A 50 5.26 -9.83 -2.40
C GLY A 50 4.51 -10.53 -1.29
N PHE A 51 5.22 -11.18 -0.38
CA PHE A 51 4.63 -11.84 0.78
C PHE A 51 4.32 -10.85 1.90
N GLY A 52 3.25 -11.11 2.66
CA GLY A 52 2.88 -10.31 3.83
C GLY A 52 4.01 -10.13 4.86
N PRO A 53 4.64 -11.22 5.34
CA PRO A 53 5.73 -11.16 6.33
C PRO A 53 7.00 -10.42 5.88
N VAL A 54 7.16 -10.17 4.58
CA VAL A 54 8.34 -9.50 4.03
C VAL A 54 7.98 -8.10 3.55
N ALA A 55 7.30 -7.99 2.41
CA ALA A 55 6.96 -6.70 1.79
C ALA A 55 5.91 -5.94 2.62
N GLY A 56 4.91 -6.63 3.16
CA GLY A 56 3.90 -6.00 4.02
C GLY A 56 4.47 -5.51 5.35
N ALA A 57 5.32 -6.32 5.98
CA ALA A 57 6.02 -5.95 7.22
C ALA A 57 6.95 -4.75 7.00
N ALA A 58 7.72 -4.72 5.91
CA ALA A 58 8.60 -3.61 5.56
C ALA A 58 7.83 -2.29 5.39
N ILE A 59 6.68 -2.30 4.70
CA ILE A 59 5.80 -1.13 4.58
C ILE A 59 5.27 -0.71 5.95
N ALA A 60 4.83 -1.66 6.77
CA ALA A 60 4.29 -1.35 8.09
C ALA A 60 5.34 -0.73 9.02
N SER A 61 6.61 -1.13 8.90
CA SER A 61 7.72 -0.65 9.73
C SER A 61 8.49 0.53 9.15
N HIS A 62 8.24 0.93 7.90
CA HIS A 62 8.99 2.01 7.26
C HIS A 62 8.80 3.35 8.00
N MET A 63 9.92 4.04 8.27
CA MET A 63 9.93 5.28 9.07
C MET A 63 9.40 6.50 8.29
N ASP A 64 9.52 6.50 6.96
CA ASP A 64 9.03 7.61 6.12
C ASP A 64 7.63 7.38 5.54
N ILE A 65 6.93 6.30 5.94
CA ILE A 65 5.53 6.10 5.56
C ILE A 65 4.64 6.78 6.60
N HIS A 66 3.94 7.83 6.16
CA HIS A 66 3.05 8.66 6.98
C HIS A 66 1.75 7.95 7.38
N LYS A 67 1.21 7.05 6.55
CA LYS A 67 -0.03 6.34 6.84
C LYS A 67 -0.04 4.93 6.25
N VAL A 68 -0.60 3.99 7.00
CA VAL A 68 -0.92 2.64 6.49
C VAL A 68 -2.42 2.41 6.52
N ALA A 69 -2.97 2.00 5.37
CA ALA A 69 -4.35 1.55 5.25
C ALA A 69 -4.36 0.06 4.92
N PHE A 70 -4.76 -0.77 5.88
CA PHE A 70 -4.74 -2.22 5.75
C PHE A 70 -6.14 -2.81 5.52
N THR A 71 -6.22 -3.91 4.78
CA THR A 71 -7.42 -4.76 4.72
C THR A 71 -7.00 -6.21 4.61
N GLY A 72 -7.49 -7.03 5.54
CA GLY A 72 -7.11 -8.43 5.70
C GLY A 72 -7.66 -8.97 7.03
N SER A 73 -7.04 -10.02 7.56
CA SER A 73 -7.52 -10.65 8.79
C SER A 73 -7.31 -9.78 10.03
N THR A 74 -8.15 -9.99 11.05
CA THR A 74 -8.04 -9.32 12.35
C THR A 74 -6.68 -9.55 13.00
N LEU A 75 -6.13 -10.76 12.88
CA LEU A 75 -4.82 -11.11 13.44
C LEU A 75 -3.72 -10.22 12.85
N VAL A 76 -3.66 -10.10 11.52
CA VAL A 76 -2.65 -9.27 10.85
C VAL A 76 -2.93 -7.79 11.11
N GLY A 77 -4.19 -7.36 11.17
CA GLY A 77 -4.55 -5.98 11.53
C GLY A 77 -3.97 -5.54 12.88
N ARG A 78 -4.00 -6.41 13.90
CA ARG A 78 -3.36 -6.16 15.20
C ARG A 78 -1.84 -6.02 15.07
N GLN A 79 -1.20 -6.85 14.25
CA GLN A 79 0.24 -6.76 14.00
C GLN A 79 0.61 -5.44 13.32
N ILE A 80 -0.14 -5.01 12.30
CA ILE A 80 0.08 -3.73 11.62
C ILE A 80 0.01 -2.57 12.62
N MET A 81 -0.98 -2.57 13.51
CA MET A 81 -1.13 -1.53 14.53
C MET A 81 0.05 -1.52 15.52
N GLN A 82 0.50 -2.69 15.96
CA GLN A 82 1.67 -2.82 16.83
C GLN A 82 2.95 -2.32 16.16
N VAL A 83 3.16 -2.64 14.89
CA VAL A 83 4.36 -2.20 14.14
C VAL A 83 4.33 -0.69 13.92
N ALA A 84 3.18 -0.12 13.57
CA ALA A 84 3.04 1.35 13.45
C ALA A 84 3.36 2.04 14.79
N ALA A 85 2.89 1.49 15.92
CA ALA A 85 3.17 2.02 17.24
C ALA A 85 4.66 1.96 17.63
N LYS A 86 5.38 0.91 17.21
CA LYS A 86 6.81 0.72 17.51
C LYS A 86 7.75 1.49 16.59
N THR A 87 7.24 2.12 15.53
CA THR A 87 8.05 2.82 14.53
C THR A 87 7.82 4.32 14.61
N ASN A 88 7.32 4.95 13.56
CA ASN A 88 7.14 6.40 13.50
C ASN A 88 5.76 6.86 14.01
N LEU A 89 4.95 5.97 14.60
CA LEU A 89 3.56 6.26 14.95
C LEU A 89 2.74 6.82 13.78
N LYS A 90 3.10 6.45 12.55
CA LYS A 90 2.49 6.81 11.25
C LYS A 90 1.47 7.96 11.37
N LYS A 91 1.98 9.19 11.31
CA LYS A 91 1.25 10.46 11.38
C LYS A 91 1.18 11.12 10.01
#